data_AF-A0A962D864-F1
#
_entry.id   AF-A0A962D864-F1
#
_cell.length_a   1.000
_cell.length_b   1.000
_cell.length_c   1.000
_cell.angle_alpha   90.00
_cell.angle_beta   90.00
_cell.angle_gamma   90.00
#
_symmetry.space_group_name_H-M   'P 1'
#
loop_
_entity.id
_entity.type
_entity.pdbx_description
1 polymer ?
#
loop_
_entity_poly.entity_id
_entity_poly.type
_entity_poly.pdbx_seq_one_letter_code
_entity_poly.pdbx_strand_id
1 'polypeptide(L)'
;DTDESEFRPALAARDGKPYEPGEIPDGFYTVGDSNNPQLDFQKAVIAGVQRITHIAPSDAQGQIIGSPVVAPGVILYPFAELGLCAGVTDARYTTTTEVYPDSPWVTADRCKAAQVAAVRAALAYALAAG
;
A
#
# COMPACT_ATOMS: atom_id res chain seq x y z
N ASP A 1 0.01 16.37 5.16
CA ASP A 1 -0.17 14.98 5.57
C ASP A 1 -0.97 14.88 6.86
N THR A 2 -2.22 14.45 6.70
CA THR A 2 -3.16 14.26 7.82
C THR A 2 -2.90 13.00 8.64
N ASP A 3 -2.13 12.02 8.15
CA ASP A 3 -1.79 10.83 8.92
C ASP A 3 -0.94 11.21 10.14
N GLU A 4 0.08 12.04 9.95
CA GLU A 4 0.94 12.53 11.03
C GLU A 4 0.33 13.72 11.78
N SER A 5 -0.45 14.59 11.12
CA SER A 5 -0.97 15.79 11.78
C SER A 5 -2.28 15.58 12.53
N GLU A 6 -3.07 14.55 12.19
CA GLU A 6 -4.43 14.36 12.71
C GLU A 6 -4.68 12.92 13.17
N PHE A 7 -4.54 11.92 12.29
CA PHE A 7 -5.04 10.58 12.58
C PHE A 7 -4.19 9.79 13.57
N ARG A 8 -2.86 9.75 13.42
CA ARG A 8 -1.98 9.05 14.36
C ARG A 8 -1.96 9.70 15.75
N PRO A 9 -1.92 11.04 15.89
CA PRO A 9 -2.10 11.68 17.19
C PRO A 9 -3.46 11.34 17.83
N ALA A 10 -4.55 11.37 17.06
CA ALA A 10 -5.88 11.02 17.58
C ALA A 10 -5.96 9.55 18.03
N LEU A 11 -5.33 8.64 17.29
CA LEU A 11 -5.22 7.22 17.64
C LEU A 11 -4.45 7.03 18.96
N ALA A 12 -3.29 7.69 19.10
CA ALA A 12 -2.48 7.62 20.33
C ALA A 12 -3.26 8.16 21.54
N ALA A 13 -3.96 9.28 21.37
CA ALA A 13 -4.81 9.87 22.41
C ALA A 13 -5.98 8.94 22.81
N ARG A 14 -6.68 8.34 21.82
CA ARG A 14 -7.75 7.36 22.06
C ARG A 14 -7.25 6.16 22.87
N ASP A 15 -6.07 5.67 22.54
CA ASP A 15 -5.48 4.48 23.16
C ASP A 15 -4.67 4.77 24.43
N GLY A 16 -4.56 6.05 24.85
CA GLY A 16 -3.81 6.46 26.04
C GLY A 16 -2.30 6.25 25.92
N LYS A 17 -1.74 6.33 24.70
CA LYS A 17 -0.32 6.11 24.40
C LYS A 17 0.36 7.43 24.01
N PRO A 18 1.68 7.58 24.23
CA PRO A 18 2.42 8.69 23.65
C PRO A 18 2.37 8.62 22.12
N TYR A 19 2.32 9.78 21.48
CA TYR A 19 2.45 9.89 20.04
C TYR A 19 3.93 9.88 19.65
N GLU A 20 4.29 9.00 18.72
CA GLU A 20 5.62 8.95 18.09
C GLU A 20 5.44 9.18 16.58
N PRO A 21 6.05 10.25 16.02
CA PRO A 21 6.04 10.50 14.58
C PRO A 21 6.68 9.35 13.83
N GLY A 22 6.11 8.99 12.68
CA GLY A 22 6.72 8.03 11.78
C GLY A 22 7.23 8.66 10.49
N GLU A 23 7.90 7.84 9.69
CA GLU A 23 8.26 8.20 8.33
C GLU A 23 7.09 7.94 7.40
N ILE A 24 6.77 8.94 6.57
CA ILE A 24 5.74 8.82 5.54
C ILE A 24 6.42 8.34 4.25
N PRO A 25 5.96 7.23 3.66
CA PRO A 25 6.55 6.72 2.43
C PRO A 25 6.23 7.62 1.23
N ASP A 26 7.25 8.22 0.62
CA ASP A 26 7.09 9.03 -0.61
C ASP A 26 6.94 8.13 -1.85
N GLY A 27 5.70 7.77 -2.17
CA GLY A 27 5.36 7.11 -3.43
C GLY A 27 4.20 6.13 -3.29
N PHE A 28 3.93 5.38 -4.37
CA PHE A 28 2.93 4.33 -4.37
C PHE A 28 3.49 3.02 -3.80
N TYR A 29 2.70 2.27 -3.04
CA TYR A 29 3.02 0.91 -2.66
C TYR A 29 1.74 0.06 -2.53
N THR A 30 1.92 -1.24 -2.36
CA THR A 30 0.83 -2.18 -2.11
C THR A 30 1.06 -2.92 -0.80
N VAL A 31 -0.04 -3.20 -0.10
CA VAL A 31 -0.09 -4.16 0.99
C VAL A 31 -0.75 -5.43 0.47
N GLY A 32 -0.08 -6.57 0.62
CA GLY A 32 -0.65 -7.90 0.38
C GLY A 32 -1.02 -8.62 1.68
N ASP A 33 -1.83 -9.66 1.60
CA ASP A 33 -2.13 -10.51 2.76
C ASP A 33 -0.94 -11.43 3.07
N SER A 34 -0.38 -11.39 4.27
CA SER A 34 0.70 -12.31 4.66
C SER A 34 0.29 -13.77 4.62
N ASN A 35 -1.01 -14.08 4.79
CA ASN A 35 -1.54 -15.45 4.74
C ASN A 35 -1.82 -15.92 3.31
N ASN A 36 -1.94 -15.00 2.35
CA ASN A 36 -2.07 -15.29 0.93
C ASN A 36 -1.33 -14.21 0.07
N PRO A 37 0.02 -14.21 0.06
CA PRO A 37 0.78 -13.04 -0.43
C PRO A 37 0.57 -12.70 -1.90
N GLN A 38 0.31 -13.71 -2.74
CA GLN A 38 0.16 -13.56 -4.19
C GLN A 38 1.22 -12.62 -4.80
N LEU A 39 2.51 -12.84 -4.49
CA LEU A 39 3.57 -11.85 -4.76
C LEU A 39 3.69 -11.48 -6.25
N ASP A 40 3.46 -12.41 -7.16
CA ASP A 40 3.51 -12.11 -8.59
C ASP A 40 2.33 -11.23 -9.04
N PHE A 41 1.17 -11.37 -8.40
CA PHE A 41 0.04 -10.45 -8.57
C PHE A 41 0.38 -9.05 -8.02
N GLN A 42 0.96 -8.95 -6.81
CA GLN A 42 1.39 -7.64 -6.26
C GLN A 42 2.41 -6.97 -7.18
N LYS A 43 3.42 -7.71 -7.65
CA LYS A 43 4.43 -7.22 -8.61
C LYS A 43 3.79 -6.77 -9.92
N ALA A 44 2.76 -7.45 -10.41
CA ALA A 44 2.04 -7.04 -11.61
C ALA A 44 1.31 -5.69 -11.41
N VAL A 45 0.70 -5.49 -10.24
CA VAL A 45 0.07 -4.21 -9.86
C VAL A 45 1.12 -3.11 -9.78
N ILE A 46 2.22 -3.32 -9.06
CA ILE A 46 3.35 -2.37 -8.99
C ILE A 46 3.90 -2.05 -10.38
N ALA A 47 4.10 -3.06 -11.24
CA ALA A 47 4.57 -2.87 -12.60
C ALA A 47 3.59 -2.07 -13.47
N GLY A 48 2.30 -2.16 -13.17
CA GLY A 48 1.24 -1.33 -13.74
C GLY A 48 1.41 0.14 -13.39
N VAL A 49 1.59 0.41 -12.10
CA VAL A 49 1.56 1.75 -11.52
C VAL A 49 2.88 2.50 -11.66
N GLN A 50 4.03 1.82 -11.64
CA GLN A 50 5.35 2.44 -11.76
C GLN A 50 5.55 3.23 -13.07
N ARG A 51 4.68 3.01 -14.08
CA ARG A 51 4.66 3.76 -15.34
C ARG A 51 3.96 5.12 -15.22
N ILE A 52 3.20 5.33 -14.15
CA ILE A 52 2.35 6.51 -13.91
C ILE A 52 2.96 7.40 -12.81
N THR A 53 3.45 6.77 -11.74
CA THR A 53 4.03 7.45 -10.58
C THR A 53 5.18 6.65 -10.00
N HIS A 54 6.02 7.28 -9.19
CA HIS A 54 7.10 6.59 -8.50
C HIS A 54 6.57 5.66 -7.40
N ILE A 55 7.32 4.57 -7.18
CA ILE A 55 7.05 3.58 -6.13
C ILE A 55 7.79 4.02 -4.86
N ALA A 56 7.16 3.87 -3.71
CA ALA A 56 7.76 4.24 -2.43
C ALA A 56 9.05 3.44 -2.19
N PRO A 57 10.17 4.10 -1.86
CA PRO A 57 11.39 3.42 -1.44
C PRO A 57 11.21 2.81 -0.05
N SER A 58 12.05 1.82 0.29
CA SER A 58 12.18 1.39 1.68
C SER A 58 13.02 2.39 2.47
N ASP A 59 12.75 2.50 3.77
CA ASP A 59 13.59 3.20 4.72
C ASP A 59 14.96 2.53 4.92
N ALA A 60 15.78 3.08 5.81
CA ALA A 60 17.12 2.56 6.13
C ALA A 60 17.10 1.14 6.74
N GLN A 61 15.95 0.67 7.23
CA GLN A 61 15.74 -0.66 7.79
C GLN A 61 15.15 -1.63 6.76
N GLY A 62 14.95 -1.20 5.51
CA GLY A 62 14.34 -2.02 4.46
C GLY A 62 12.83 -2.17 4.65
N GLN A 63 12.18 -1.20 5.28
CA GLN A 63 10.76 -1.23 5.63
C GLN A 63 9.99 -0.09 4.94
N ILE A 64 8.67 -0.25 4.87
CA ILE A 64 7.71 0.82 4.61
C ILE A 64 6.74 0.77 5.78
N ILE A 65 6.52 1.89 6.47
CA ILE A 65 5.63 2.00 7.64
C ILE A 65 5.86 0.90 8.69
N GLY A 66 7.13 0.65 9.04
CA GLY A 66 7.50 -0.34 10.06
C GLY A 66 7.38 -1.80 9.60
N SER A 67 7.16 -2.04 8.30
CA SER A 67 6.87 -3.36 7.73
C SER A 67 7.92 -3.75 6.69
N PRO A 68 8.53 -4.95 6.79
CA PRO A 68 9.56 -5.36 5.83
C PRO A 68 9.06 -5.35 4.39
N VAL A 69 9.85 -4.75 3.50
CA VAL A 69 9.60 -4.77 2.06
C VAL A 69 9.99 -6.14 1.50
N VAL A 70 9.03 -6.86 0.93
CA VAL A 70 9.23 -8.23 0.40
C VAL A 70 9.48 -8.24 -1.12
N ALA A 71 9.13 -7.16 -1.81
CA ALA A 71 9.45 -6.84 -3.19
C ALA A 71 9.35 -5.32 -3.37
N PRO A 72 9.94 -4.69 -4.41
CA PRO A 72 9.87 -3.24 -4.59
C PRO A 72 8.43 -2.70 -4.45
N GLY A 73 8.18 -1.85 -3.45
CA GLY A 73 6.86 -1.30 -3.16
C GLY A 73 5.81 -2.29 -2.61
N VAL A 74 6.22 -3.45 -2.09
CA VAL A 74 5.30 -4.46 -1.54
C VAL A 74 5.64 -4.76 -0.09
N ILE A 75 4.67 -4.54 0.79
CA ILE A 75 4.68 -5.02 2.18
C ILE A 75 3.52 -5.99 2.41
N LEU A 76 3.53 -6.72 3.52
CA LEU A 76 2.50 -7.69 3.86
C LEU A 76 1.93 -7.48 5.26
N TYR A 77 0.62 -7.61 5.40
CA TYR A 77 -0.10 -7.62 6.67
C TYR A 77 -1.05 -8.81 6.76
N PRO A 78 -1.30 -9.39 7.95
CA PRO A 78 -2.31 -10.42 8.13
C PRO A 78 -3.69 -9.78 8.08
N PHE A 79 -4.29 -9.72 6.88
CA PHE A 79 -5.49 -8.91 6.62
C PHE A 79 -6.68 -9.28 7.51
N ALA A 80 -6.97 -10.58 7.63
CA ALA A 80 -8.09 -11.06 8.43
C ALA A 80 -7.88 -10.78 9.94
N GLU A 81 -6.66 -11.00 10.46
CA GLU A 81 -6.34 -10.79 11.87
C GLU A 81 -6.44 -9.32 12.27
N LEU A 82 -6.04 -8.42 11.37
CA LEU A 82 -6.12 -6.97 11.58
C LEU A 82 -7.50 -6.39 11.19
N GLY A 83 -8.44 -7.20 10.70
CA GLY A 83 -9.76 -6.75 10.28
C GLY A 83 -9.75 -5.78 9.09
N LEU A 84 -8.74 -5.88 8.21
CA LEU A 84 -8.61 -5.02 7.04
C LEU A 84 -9.63 -5.41 5.96
N CYS A 85 -10.14 -4.42 5.21
CA CYS A 85 -11.22 -4.62 4.23
C CYS A 85 -10.91 -5.72 3.21
N ALA A 86 -9.66 -5.80 2.74
CA ALA A 86 -9.22 -6.79 1.78
C ALA A 86 -9.16 -8.24 2.35
N GLY A 87 -9.36 -8.43 3.65
CA GLY A 87 -9.48 -9.73 4.32
C GLY A 87 -10.91 -10.16 4.64
N VAL A 88 -11.93 -9.37 4.25
CA VAL A 88 -13.35 -9.66 4.56
C VAL A 88 -13.91 -10.83 3.75
N THR A 89 -13.30 -11.17 2.62
CA THR A 89 -13.74 -12.24 1.71
C THR A 89 -12.61 -13.21 1.41
N ASP A 90 -12.94 -14.43 0.99
CA ASP A 90 -11.98 -15.44 0.51
C ASP A 90 -11.51 -15.20 -0.94
N ALA A 91 -11.39 -13.94 -1.37
CA ALA A 91 -10.96 -13.61 -2.72
C ALA A 91 -9.52 -14.10 -2.97
N ARG A 92 -9.30 -14.79 -4.10
CA ARG A 92 -7.98 -15.36 -4.44
C ARG A 92 -6.88 -14.30 -4.56
N TYR A 93 -7.22 -13.15 -5.13
CA TYR A 93 -6.31 -12.03 -5.33
C TYR A 93 -6.83 -10.82 -4.56
N THR A 94 -6.01 -10.33 -3.63
CA THR A 94 -6.32 -9.18 -2.79
C THR A 94 -5.10 -8.27 -2.72
N THR A 95 -5.33 -6.96 -2.64
CA THR A 95 -4.29 -5.95 -2.42
C THR A 95 -4.94 -4.69 -1.89
N THR A 96 -4.25 -3.99 -1.00
CA THR A 96 -4.57 -2.60 -0.64
C THR A 96 -3.55 -1.70 -1.30
N THR A 97 -4.02 -0.82 -2.16
CA THR A 97 -3.18 0.19 -2.82
C THR A 97 -3.04 1.41 -1.93
N GLU A 98 -1.82 1.90 -1.76
CA GLU A 98 -1.54 3.10 -0.98
C GLU A 98 -0.88 4.13 -1.90
N VAL A 99 -1.51 5.29 -2.02
CA VAL A 99 -1.02 6.42 -2.82
C VAL A 99 -0.61 7.52 -1.88
N TYR A 100 0.55 8.13 -2.12
CA TYR A 100 0.97 9.32 -1.41
C TYR A 100 0.66 10.61 -2.21
N PRO A 101 -0.41 11.37 -1.87
CA PRO A 101 -0.83 12.53 -2.66
C PRO A 101 -0.05 13.81 -2.34
N ASP A 102 0.65 13.86 -1.21
CA ASP A 102 1.27 15.09 -0.67
C ASP A 102 2.72 15.30 -1.17
N SER A 103 3.25 14.38 -1.97
CA SER A 103 4.55 14.54 -2.63
C SER A 103 4.51 15.73 -3.61
N PRO A 104 5.56 16.59 -3.65
CA PRO A 104 5.62 17.73 -4.58
C PRO A 104 5.58 17.31 -6.05
N TRP A 105 5.82 16.03 -6.36
CA TRP A 105 5.84 15.46 -7.70
C TRP A 105 4.52 14.82 -8.12
N VAL A 106 3.53 14.76 -7.22
CA VAL A 106 2.25 14.10 -7.41
C VAL A 106 1.14 15.13 -7.57
N THR A 107 0.16 14.81 -8.41
CA THR A 107 -1.04 15.62 -8.62
C THR A 107 -2.26 14.73 -8.40
N ALA A 108 -3.41 15.33 -8.10
CA ALA A 108 -4.66 14.58 -7.93
C ALA A 108 -5.00 13.70 -9.16
N ASP A 109 -4.71 14.19 -10.38
CA ASP A 109 -4.90 13.42 -11.61
C ASP A 109 -3.95 12.22 -11.71
N ARG A 110 -2.68 12.38 -11.29
CA ARG A 110 -1.73 11.27 -11.21
C ARG A 110 -2.16 10.24 -10.17
N CYS A 111 -2.67 10.65 -9.01
CA CYS A 111 -3.23 9.74 -8.00
C CYS A 111 -4.36 8.89 -8.58
N LYS A 112 -5.34 9.53 -9.24
CA LYS A 112 -6.45 8.82 -9.89
C LYS A 112 -5.95 7.87 -10.98
N ALA A 113 -5.01 8.31 -11.82
CA ALA A 113 -4.44 7.48 -12.87
C ALA A 113 -3.67 6.28 -12.32
N ALA A 114 -2.94 6.43 -11.21
CA ALA A 114 -2.25 5.34 -10.52
C ALA A 114 -3.25 4.29 -10.02
N GLN A 115 -4.34 4.72 -9.38
CA GLN A 115 -5.40 3.81 -8.91
C GLN A 115 -6.07 3.04 -10.06
N VAL A 116 -6.41 3.73 -11.15
CA VAL A 116 -6.96 3.08 -12.36
C VAL A 116 -5.95 2.09 -12.96
N ALA A 117 -4.66 2.44 -13.01
CA ALA A 117 -3.62 1.55 -13.50
C ALA A 117 -3.45 0.30 -12.63
N ALA A 118 -3.56 0.44 -11.30
CA ALA A 118 -3.52 -0.68 -10.37
C ALA A 118 -4.67 -1.67 -10.65
N VAL A 119 -5.91 -1.18 -10.74
CA VAL A 119 -7.09 -2.01 -11.05
C VAL A 119 -6.94 -2.72 -12.40
N ARG A 120 -6.51 -2.00 -13.45
CA ARG A 120 -6.31 -2.60 -14.78
C ARG A 120 -5.24 -3.68 -14.78
N ALA A 121 -4.14 -3.47 -14.07
CA ALA A 121 -3.06 -4.45 -13.96
C ALA A 121 -3.52 -5.70 -13.18
N ALA A 122 -4.24 -5.50 -12.08
CA ALA A 122 -4.83 -6.60 -11.31
C ALA A 122 -5.78 -7.46 -12.15
N LEU A 123 -6.69 -6.83 -12.90
CA LEU A 123 -7.61 -7.52 -13.79
C LEU A 123 -6.89 -8.26 -14.92
N ALA A 124 -5.91 -7.62 -15.56
CA ALA A 124 -5.12 -8.27 -16.61
C ALA A 124 -4.38 -9.51 -16.11
N TYR A 125 -3.80 -9.45 -14.91
CA TYR A 125 -3.16 -10.60 -14.27
C TYR A 125 -4.17 -11.72 -14.00
N ALA A 126 -5.31 -11.39 -13.37
CA ALA A 126 -6.33 -12.37 -13.02
C ALA A 126 -6.91 -13.07 -14.26
N LEU A 127 -7.12 -12.34 -15.36
CA LEU A 127 -7.62 -12.89 -16.63
C LEU A 127 -6.60 -13.79 -17.33
N ALA A 128 -5.30 -13.53 -17.19
CA ALA A 128 -4.24 -14.35 -17.77
C ALA A 128 -3.95 -15.63 -16.97
N ALA A 129 -4.39 -15.68 -15.70
CA ALA A 129 -4.18 -16.80 -14.79
C ALA A 129 -5.36 -17.81 -14.76
N GLY A 130 -6.43 -17.55 -15.51
CA GLY A 130 -7.59 -18.44 -15.70
C GLY A 130 -7.48 -19.26 -16.97
#